data_AF-A0A645I2W6-F1
#
_entry.id   AF-A0A645I2W6-F1
#
_cell.length_a   1.000
_cell.length_b   1.000
_cell.length_c   1.000
_cell.angle_alpha   90.00
_cell.angle_beta   90.00
_cell.angle_gamma   90.00
#
_symmetry.space_group_name_H-M   'P 1'
#
loop_
_entity.id
_entity.type
_entity.pdbx_description
1 polymer ?
#
loop_
_entity_poly.entity_id
_entity_poly.type
_entity_poly.pdbx_seq_one_letter_code
_entity_poly.pdbx_strand_id
1 'polypeptide(L)' 'MISKVEKFHEERYRKLLANIENGTVFKKAEPAMWKCANCGFILEAKEAPEKCPACVHPKSYFEVLCENY' A
#
# COMPACT_ATOMS: atom_id res chain seq x y z
N MET A 1 -25.81 -12.14 4.50
CA MET A 1 -24.84 -12.38 3.41
C MET A 1 -24.22 -11.06 2.97
N ILE A 2 -25.03 -10.10 2.52
CA ILE A 2 -24.59 -8.71 2.21
C ILE A 2 -23.97 -8.02 3.43
N SER A 3 -24.63 -8.08 4.60
CA SER A 3 -24.12 -7.44 5.84
C SER A 3 -22.73 -7.89 6.29
N LYS A 4 -22.28 -9.11 5.91
CA LYS A 4 -20.91 -9.56 6.21
C LYS A 4 -19.88 -8.89 5.29
N VAL A 5 -20.24 -8.72 4.01
CA VAL A 5 -19.41 -8.03 3.01
C VAL A 5 -19.25 -6.56 3.38
N GLU A 6 -20.35 -5.89 3.76
CA GLU A 6 -20.29 -4.46 4.11
C GLU A 6 -19.48 -4.19 5.39
N LYS A 7 -19.47 -5.12 6.36
CA LYS A 7 -18.57 -5.03 7.51
C LYS A 7 -17.10 -5.07 7.09
N PHE A 8 -16.75 -5.95 6.14
CA PHE A 8 -15.38 -6.02 5.62
C PHE A 8 -15.00 -4.75 4.84
N HIS A 9 -15.94 -4.18 4.07
CA HIS A 9 -15.72 -2.89 3.41
C HIS A 9 -15.43 -1.77 4.43
N GLU A 10 -16.25 -1.67 5.47
CA GLU A 10 -16.07 -0.68 6.54
C GLU A 10 -14.70 -0.84 7.22
N GLU A 11 -14.33 -2.06 7.61
CA GLU A 11 -13.04 -2.35 8.22
C GLU A 11 -11.87 -1.95 7.33
N ARG A 12 -11.93 -2.25 6.02
CA ARG A 12 -10.92 -1.84 5.04
C ARG A 12 -10.82 -0.32 4.96
N TYR A 13 -11.94 0.38 4.83
CA TYR A 13 -11.93 1.83 4.70
C TYR A 13 -11.42 2.53 5.96
N ARG A 14 -11.77 2.03 7.16
CA ARG A 14 -11.22 2.55 8.42
C ARG A 14 -9.71 2.40 8.51
N LYS A 15 -9.16 1.24 8.09
CA LYS A 15 -7.71 1.02 8.03
C LYS A 15 -7.02 1.95 7.04
N LEU A 16 -7.61 2.16 5.86
CA LEU A 16 -7.08 3.10 4.86
C LEU A 16 -7.12 4.55 5.34
N LEU A 17 -8.21 4.96 5.98
CA LEU A 17 -8.35 6.29 6.59
C LEU A 17 -7.27 6.51 7.66
N ALA A 18 -7.07 5.54 8.55
CA ALA A 18 -6.02 5.62 9.57
C ALA A 18 -4.62 5.75 8.94
N ASN A 19 -4.35 5.12 7.80
CA ASN A 19 -3.07 5.32 7.10
C ASN A 19 -2.90 6.75 6.58
N ILE A 20 -3.98 7.37 6.11
CA ILE A 20 -3.97 8.76 5.64
C ILE A 20 -3.75 9.72 6.82
N GLU A 21 -4.56 9.59 7.88
CA GLU A 21 -4.49 10.46 9.07
C GLU A 21 -3.13 10.40 9.75
N ASN A 22 -2.50 9.22 9.79
CA ASN A 22 -1.19 9.03 10.39
C ASN A 22 -0.02 9.26 9.42
N GLY A 23 -0.26 9.58 8.14
CA GLY A 23 0.78 9.75 7.14
C GLY A 23 1.58 8.47 6.83
N THR A 24 0.99 7.29 7.03
CA THR A 24 1.63 5.97 6.89
C THR A 24 1.18 5.21 5.63
N VAL A 25 0.55 5.89 4.66
CA VAL A 25 0.17 5.32 3.36
C VAL A 25 1.40 4.75 2.65
N PHE A 26 2.50 5.51 2.61
CA PHE A 26 3.73 5.17 1.91
C PHE A 26 4.96 5.10 2.83
N LYS A 27 4.73 4.93 4.14
CA LYS A 27 5.75 4.84 5.18
C LYS A 27 5.34 3.82 6.24
N LYS A 28 6.30 3.03 6.73
CA LYS A 28 6.13 2.08 7.83
C LYS A 28 7.20 2.31 8.89
N ALA A 29 6.94 1.83 10.11
CA ALA A 29 7.88 1.93 11.23
C ALA A 29 9.14 1.09 10.95
N GLU A 30 8.92 -0.13 10.44
CA GLU A 30 9.96 -1.05 9.98
C GLU A 30 9.98 -1.17 8.45
N PRO A 31 11.11 -1.58 7.85
CA PRO A 31 11.18 -1.83 6.42
C PRO A 31 10.08 -2.79 5.96
N ALA A 32 9.48 -2.47 4.82
CA ALA A 32 8.48 -3.31 4.17
C ALA A 32 8.86 -3.51 2.70
N MET A 33 8.37 -4.61 2.13
CA MET A 33 8.45 -4.83 0.69
C MET A 33 7.38 -3.98 0.01
N TRP A 34 7.80 -3.04 -0.82
CA TRP A 34 6.94 -2.17 -1.61
C TRP A 34 6.91 -2.65 -3.06
N LYS A 35 5.72 -2.83 -3.61
CA LYS A 35 5.49 -3.24 -4.99
C LYS A 35 4.87 -2.07 -5.77
N CYS A 36 5.42 -1.76 -6.94
CA CYS A 36 4.80 -0.85 -7.88
C CYS A 36 3.63 -1.55 -8.58
N ALA A 37 2.40 -1.08 -8.37
CA ALA A 37 1.19 -1.58 -9.01
C ALA A 37 1.13 -1.31 -10.53
N ASN A 38 2.00 -0.43 -11.06
CA ASN A 38 2.09 -0.19 -12.51
C ASN A 38 2.90 -1.27 -13.24
N CYS A 39 4.08 -1.63 -12.73
CA CYS A 39 5.04 -2.48 -13.46
C CYS A 39 5.57 -3.68 -12.68
N GLY A 40 5.18 -3.85 -11.42
CA GLY A 40 5.61 -4.96 -10.57
C GLY A 40 7.00 -4.83 -9.95
N PHE A 41 7.69 -3.69 -10.07
CA PHE A 41 8.98 -3.47 -9.39
C PHE A 41 8.83 -3.60 -7.87
N ILE A 42 9.73 -4.33 -7.21
CA ILE A 42 9.71 -4.56 -5.76
C ILE A 42 10.99 -4.03 -5.13
N LEU A 43 10.88 -3.35 -3.98
CA LEU A 43 12.01 -2.94 -3.16
C LEU A 43 11.71 -3.08 -1.66
N GLU A 44 12.73 -3.30 -0.84
CA GLU A 44 12.63 -3.21 0.62
C GLU A 44 13.02 -1.81 1.08
N ALA A 45 12.12 -1.11 1.79
CA ALA A 45 12.40 0.22 2.34
C ALA A 45 11.41 0.58 3.47
N LYS A 46 11.78 1.54 4.34
CA LYS A 46 10.82 2.12 5.30
C LYS A 46 9.77 3.01 4.62
N GLU A 47 10.10 3.59 3.47
CA GLU A 47 9.22 4.47 2.69
C GLU A 47 9.27 4.11 1.21
N ALA A 48 8.13 4.20 0.52
CA ALA A 48 8.09 4.05 -0.94
C ALA A 48 8.81 5.24 -1.63
N PRO A 49 9.49 5.03 -2.77
CA PRO A 49 10.21 6.09 -3.44
C PRO A 49 9.25 7.07 -4.14
N GLU A 50 9.69 8.32 -4.32
CA GLU A 50 8.90 9.37 -5.00
C GLU A 50 8.55 9.02 -6.45
N LYS A 51 9.42 8.28 -7.12
CA LYS A 51 9.20 7.71 -8.46
C LYS A 51 9.70 6.28 -8.48
N CYS A 52 8.98 5.41 -9.21
CA CYS A 52 9.42 4.05 -9.44
C CYS A 52 10.74 4.02 -10.23
N PRO A 53 11.80 3.37 -9.74
CA PRO A 53 13.08 3.29 -10.44
C PRO A 53 13.01 2.58 -11.79
N ALA A 54 12.00 1.72 -11.99
CA ALA A 54 11.83 0.95 -13.22
C ALA A 54 10.97 1.68 -14.28
N CYS A 55 9.77 2.14 -13.90
CA CYS A 55 8.80 2.70 -14.86
C CYS A 55 8.53 4.21 -14.68
N VAL A 56 9.23 4.87 -13.75
CA VAL A 56 9.19 6.33 -13.53
C VAL A 56 7.82 6.88 -13.08
N HIS A 57 6.82 6.02 -12.84
CA HIS A 57 5.51 6.41 -12.31
C HIS A 57 5.61 6.88 -10.85
N PRO A 58 4.73 7.80 -10.41
CA PRO A 58 4.81 8.43 -9.10
C PRO A 58 4.60 7.44 -7.94
N LYS A 59 5.03 7.85 -6.74
CA LYS A 59 4.86 7.15 -5.45
C LYS A 59 3.46 6.57 -5.22
N SER A 60 2.43 7.23 -5.75
CA SER A 60 1.04 6.81 -5.65
C SER A 60 0.74 5.43 -6.25
N TYR A 61 1.66 4.87 -7.04
CA TYR A 61 1.56 3.51 -7.56
C TYR A 61 2.15 2.45 -6.64
N PHE A 62 2.77 2.79 -5.51
CA PHE A 62 3.32 1.80 -4.60
C PHE A 62 2.30 1.31 -3.58
N GLU A 63 2.30 0.00 -3.35
CA GLU A 63 1.58 -0.68 -2.28
C GLU A 63 2.53 -1.61 -1.51
N VAL A 64 2.15 -2.01 -0.30
CA VAL A 64 2.89 -3.08 0.40
C VAL A 64 2.64 -4.39 -0.34
N LEU A 65 3.72 -5.13 -0.64
CA LEU A 65 3.65 -6.45 -1.27
C LEU A 65 2.76 -7.38 -0.42
N CYS A 66 1.75 -7.96 -1.06
CA CYS A 66 0.89 -8.98 -0.47
C CYS A 66 1.08 -10.28 -1.25
N GLU A 67 1.44 -11.37 -0.56
CA GLU A 67 1.58 -12.71 -1.13
C GLU A 67 0.49 -13.60 -0.54
N ASN A 68 -0.46 -14.00 -1.40
CA ASN A 68 -1.69 -14.71 -1.01
C ASN A 68 -1.96 -15.95 -1.88
N TYR A 69 -0.90 -16.59 -2.36
CA TYR A 69 -0.90 -17.82 -3.14
C TYR A 69 -0.42 -19.02 -2.33
#